data_AF-A0A936M9L2-F1
#
_entry.id   AF-A0A936M9L2-F1
#
_cell.length_a   1.000
_cell.length_b   1.000
_cell.length_c   1.000
_cell.angle_alpha   90.00
_cell.angle_beta   90.00
_cell.angle_gamma   90.00
#
_symmetry.space_group_name_H-M   'P 1'
#
loop_
_entity.id
_entity.type
_entity.pdbx_description
1 polymer ?
#
loop_
_entity_poly.entity_id
_entity_poly.type
_entity_poly.pdbx_seq_one_letter_code
_entity_poly.pdbx_strand_id
1 'polypeptide(L)'
;MGSKSDWPTMELASHILDEFGVRHETKIVSAHRTPDLLFEFARTAEERGIEVIIAGAGGAAHLPGMCASQTVLPVLGVPIESKALKGLDSLLSIAQMPAGVPVGTLAIGQPGAKNAALLAISILSNSRPELRKKLHAFRTRQTKTVLKTKLI
;
A
#
# COMPACT_ATOMS: atom_id res chain seq x y z
N MET A 1 8.54 0.65 -3.04
CA MET A 1 9.00 -0.42 -2.11
C MET A 1 10.50 -0.36 -1.93
N GLY A 2 11.06 -0.94 -0.86
CA GLY A 2 12.46 -0.76 -0.48
C GLY A 2 13.49 -1.52 -1.33
N SER A 3 13.06 -2.59 -2.00
CA SER A 3 13.93 -3.52 -2.70
C SER A 3 13.18 -4.35 -3.76
N LYS A 4 13.90 -5.01 -4.66
CA LYS A 4 13.32 -5.98 -5.60
C LYS A 4 12.74 -7.20 -4.88
N SER A 5 13.27 -7.59 -3.73
CA SER A 5 12.75 -8.71 -2.93
C SER A 5 11.37 -8.42 -2.32
N ASP A 6 10.95 -7.15 -2.24
CA ASP A 6 9.60 -6.79 -1.79
C ASP A 6 8.54 -6.97 -2.90
N TRP A 7 8.98 -7.04 -4.16
CA TRP A 7 8.09 -7.05 -5.33
C TRP A 7 7.07 -8.20 -5.35
N PRO A 8 7.41 -9.46 -5.02
CA PRO A 8 6.42 -10.55 -4.99
C PRO A 8 5.23 -10.30 -4.05
N THR A 9 5.41 -9.46 -3.03
CA THR A 9 4.30 -9.01 -2.18
C THR A 9 3.58 -7.81 -2.80
N MET A 10 4.34 -6.80 -3.23
CA MET A 10 3.79 -5.52 -3.68
C MET A 10 3.15 -5.55 -5.07
N GLU A 11 3.51 -6.49 -5.93
CA GLU A 11 2.87 -6.68 -7.24
C GLU A 11 1.37 -6.97 -7.11
N LEU A 12 0.96 -7.55 -5.99
CA LEU A 12 -0.46 -7.79 -5.69
C LEU A 12 -1.25 -6.49 -5.50
N ALA A 13 -0.61 -5.41 -5.05
CA ALA A 13 -1.24 -4.10 -5.04
C ALA A 13 -1.40 -3.57 -6.48
N SER A 14 -0.35 -3.69 -7.29
CA SER A 14 -0.32 -3.32 -8.71
C SER A 14 -1.46 -4.00 -9.48
N HIS A 15 -1.59 -5.32 -9.35
CA HIS A 15 -2.62 -6.11 -10.03
C HIS A 15 -4.05 -5.70 -9.65
N ILE A 16 -4.30 -5.37 -8.38
CA ILE A 16 -5.62 -4.88 -7.95
C ILE A 16 -5.89 -3.48 -8.52
N LEU A 17 -4.90 -2.59 -8.56
CA LEU A 17 -5.05 -1.28 -9.18
C LEU A 17 -5.35 -1.41 -10.69
N ASP A 18 -4.69 -2.34 -11.38
CA ASP A 18 -4.94 -2.66 -12.79
C ASP A 18 -6.36 -3.21 -13.02
N GLU A 19 -6.86 -4.12 -12.17
CA GLU A 19 -8.25 -4.65 -12.26
C GLU A 19 -9.28 -3.51 -12.21
N PHE A 20 -9.00 -2.47 -11.42
CA PHE A 20 -9.89 -1.31 -11.28
C PHE A 20 -9.65 -0.23 -12.34
N GLY A 21 -8.58 -0.33 -13.14
CA GLY A 21 -8.17 0.68 -14.11
C GLY A 21 -7.64 1.95 -13.45
N VAL A 22 -7.03 1.84 -12.26
CA VAL A 22 -6.39 2.95 -11.57
C VAL A 22 -4.95 3.07 -12.09
N ARG A 23 -4.66 4.17 -12.78
CA ARG A 23 -3.29 4.49 -13.21
C ARG A 23 -2.39 4.65 -11.99
N HIS A 24 -1.24 4.02 -12.03
CA HIS A 24 -0.27 4.06 -10.95
C HIS A 24 1.16 3.91 -11.50
N GLU A 25 2.14 4.31 -10.70
CA GLU A 25 3.55 4.06 -10.95
C GLU A 25 4.15 3.15 -9.87
N THR A 26 5.08 2.30 -10.27
CA THR A 26 5.77 1.36 -9.37
C THR A 26 7.26 1.67 -9.38
N LYS A 27 7.82 1.97 -8.19
CA LYS A 27 9.25 2.30 -8.03
C LYS A 27 9.89 1.54 -6.85
N ILE A 28 11.18 1.23 -7.01
CA ILE A 28 12.06 0.81 -5.91
C ILE A 28 12.70 2.07 -5.34
N VAL A 29 12.44 2.35 -4.07
CA VAL A 29 12.91 3.52 -3.33
C VAL A 29 13.29 3.03 -1.94
N SER A 30 14.58 3.00 -1.61
CA SER A 30 15.08 2.46 -0.36
C SER A 30 15.29 3.57 0.66
N ALA A 31 14.57 3.54 1.78
CA ALA A 31 14.70 4.54 2.83
C ALA A 31 16.11 4.66 3.39
N HIS A 32 16.84 3.54 3.48
CA HIS A 32 18.18 3.51 4.06
C HIS A 32 19.31 3.66 3.02
N ARG A 33 19.07 3.26 1.76
CA ARG A 33 20.12 3.24 0.72
C ARG A 33 20.02 4.39 -0.27
N THR A 34 18.83 4.95 -0.43
CA THR A 34 18.53 6.07 -1.32
C THR A 34 17.61 7.10 -0.62
N PRO A 35 18.00 7.64 0.55
CA PRO A 35 17.15 8.52 1.34
C PRO A 35 16.77 9.81 0.59
N ASP A 36 17.69 10.40 -0.18
CA ASP A 36 17.40 11.62 -0.94
C ASP A 36 16.35 11.38 -2.03
N LEU A 37 16.44 10.24 -2.73
CA LEU A 37 15.42 9.82 -3.69
C LEU A 37 14.05 9.62 -3.03
N LEU A 38 14.00 9.09 -1.81
CA LEU A 38 12.75 8.98 -1.07
C LEU A 38 12.15 10.36 -0.79
N PHE A 39 12.96 11.30 -0.34
CA PHE A 39 12.50 12.64 0.00
C PHE A 39 12.04 13.39 -1.25
N GLU A 40 12.80 13.32 -2.34
CA GLU A 40 12.42 13.89 -3.63
C GLU A 40 11.10 13.28 -4.14
N PHE A 41 10.98 11.95 -4.11
CA PHE A 41 9.76 11.25 -4.54
C PHE A 41 8.53 11.73 -3.77
N ALA A 42 8.63 11.82 -2.44
CA ALA A 42 7.51 12.14 -1.56
C ALA A 42 7.11 13.63 -1.63
N ARG A 43 8.09 14.54 -1.65
CA ARG A 43 7.84 15.99 -1.72
C ARG A 43 7.18 16.40 -3.03
N THR A 44 7.59 15.79 -4.14
CA THR A 44 7.06 16.10 -5.47
C THR A 44 5.81 15.29 -5.83
N ALA A 45 5.35 14.36 -4.97
CA ALA A 45 4.28 13.44 -5.30
C ALA A 45 2.96 14.16 -5.63
N GLU A 46 2.58 15.15 -4.83
CA GLU A 46 1.34 15.92 -5.02
C GLU A 46 1.37 16.72 -6.33
N GLU A 47 2.48 17.41 -6.62
CA GLU A 47 2.68 18.17 -7.86
C GLU A 47 2.62 17.27 -9.10
N ARG A 48 3.05 16.01 -8.98
CA ARG A 48 2.95 14.99 -10.04
C ARG A 48 1.54 14.38 -10.18
N GLY A 49 0.58 14.81 -9.37
CA GLY A 49 -0.80 14.33 -9.39
C GLY A 49 -1.02 12.98 -8.70
N ILE A 50 -0.10 12.54 -7.84
CA ILE A 50 -0.32 11.36 -7.00
C ILE A 50 -1.30 11.75 -5.89
N GLU A 51 -2.29 10.88 -5.64
CA GLU A 51 -3.31 11.12 -4.60
C GLU A 51 -3.19 10.18 -3.40
N VAL A 52 -2.57 9.01 -3.57
CA VAL A 52 -2.35 8.01 -2.51
C VAL A 52 -1.01 7.32 -2.77
N ILE A 53 -0.19 7.13 -1.73
CA ILE A 53 1.07 6.39 -1.82
C ILE A 53 0.92 5.06 -1.10
N ILE A 54 1.31 3.96 -1.76
CA ILE A 54 1.42 2.64 -1.13
C ILE A 54 2.90 2.29 -0.98
N ALA A 55 3.36 2.13 0.26
CA ALA A 55 4.76 1.87 0.59
C ALA A 55 4.92 0.53 1.31
N GLY A 56 5.71 -0.38 0.72
CA GLY A 56 6.06 -1.67 1.33
C GLY A 56 7.53 -1.75 1.75
N ALA A 57 7.79 -2.21 2.97
CA ALA A 57 9.12 -2.49 3.50
C ALA A 57 9.07 -3.56 4.62
N GLY A 58 10.20 -4.23 4.86
CA GLY A 58 10.35 -5.28 5.88
C GLY A 58 11.50 -5.02 6.86
N GLY A 59 11.50 -5.71 8.00
CA GLY A 59 12.45 -5.54 9.10
C GLY A 59 12.24 -4.21 9.82
N ALA A 60 13.31 -3.39 9.91
CA ALA A 60 13.22 -2.00 10.34
C ALA A 60 12.61 -1.14 9.21
N ALA A 61 11.30 -1.26 9.01
CA ALA A 61 10.60 -0.85 7.79
C ALA A 61 10.27 0.65 7.76
N HIS A 62 11.29 1.51 7.67
CA HIS A 62 11.12 2.97 7.77
C HIS A 62 10.52 3.65 6.52
N LEU A 63 10.42 2.95 5.39
CA LEU A 63 9.98 3.56 4.13
C LEU A 63 8.60 4.24 4.23
N PRO A 64 7.54 3.62 4.78
CA PRO A 64 6.23 4.27 4.85
C PRO A 64 6.23 5.50 5.75
N GLY A 65 6.82 5.41 6.95
CA GLY A 65 6.87 6.53 7.91
C GLY A 65 7.70 7.72 7.39
N MET A 66 8.86 7.45 6.77
CA MET A 66 9.69 8.50 6.18
C MET A 66 9.07 9.09 4.91
N CYS A 67 8.28 8.32 4.16
CA CYS A 67 7.50 8.87 3.07
C CYS A 67 6.41 9.82 3.60
N ALA A 68 5.66 9.40 4.61
CA ALA A 68 4.60 10.19 5.23
C ALA A 68 5.12 11.48 5.87
N SER A 69 6.35 11.51 6.38
CA SER A 69 6.94 12.72 6.96
C SER A 69 7.29 13.79 5.92
N GLN A 70 7.27 13.45 4.63
CA GLN A 70 7.69 14.33 3.52
C GLN A 70 6.54 14.66 2.55
N THR A 71 5.30 14.26 2.85
CA THR A 71 4.14 14.54 2.00
C THR A 71 2.88 14.77 2.83
N VAL A 72 1.93 15.54 2.29
CA VAL A 72 0.58 15.69 2.87
C VAL A 72 -0.39 14.61 2.39
N LEU A 73 0.02 13.82 1.38
CA LEU A 73 -0.80 12.76 0.81
C LEU A 73 -0.96 11.58 1.79
N PRO A 74 -2.09 10.85 1.74
CA PRO A 74 -2.25 9.64 2.51
C PRO A 74 -1.22 8.57 2.09
N VAL A 75 -0.45 8.10 3.07
CA VAL A 75 0.50 6.99 2.91
C VAL A 75 -0.05 5.72 3.55
N LEU A 76 -0.11 4.66 2.75
CA LEU A 76 -0.56 3.33 3.15
C LEU A 76 0.65 2.40 3.28
N GLY A 77 0.89 1.90 4.48
CA GLY A 77 2.04 1.05 4.81
C GLY A 77 1.71 -0.43 4.71
N VAL A 78 2.52 -1.19 3.97
CA VAL A 78 2.44 -2.66 3.87
C VAL A 78 3.65 -3.28 4.54
N PRO A 79 3.48 -3.90 5.72
CA PRO A 79 4.56 -4.65 6.36
C PRO A 79 4.93 -5.89 5.55
N ILE A 80 6.17 -5.97 5.06
CA ILE A 80 6.68 -7.15 4.35
C ILE A 80 7.08 -8.21 5.38
N GLU A 81 6.76 -9.48 5.12
CA GLU A 81 7.14 -10.57 6.02
C GLU A 81 8.67 -10.71 6.11
N SER A 82 9.23 -10.51 7.30
CA SER A 82 10.64 -10.77 7.59
C SER A 82 10.89 -12.23 7.92
N LYS A 83 12.08 -12.74 7.61
CA LYS A 83 12.43 -14.16 7.79
C LYS A 83 12.32 -14.63 9.24
N ALA A 84 12.88 -13.85 10.18
CA ALA A 84 13.02 -14.22 11.58
C ALA A 84 11.76 -13.93 12.40
N LEU A 85 11.20 -12.73 12.26
CA LEU A 85 10.10 -12.23 13.10
C LEU A 85 8.74 -12.26 12.38
N LYS A 86 8.67 -12.87 11.19
CA LYS A 86 7.44 -13.06 10.43
C LYS A 86 6.67 -11.77 10.20
N GLY A 87 7.40 -10.67 10.03
CA GLY A 87 6.85 -9.35 9.80
C GLY A 87 6.36 -8.61 11.05
N LEU A 88 6.51 -9.14 12.26
CA LEU A 88 6.17 -8.39 13.49
C LEU A 88 7.03 -7.13 13.64
N ASP A 89 8.34 -7.24 13.35
CA ASP A 89 9.26 -6.11 13.26
C ASP A 89 8.80 -5.04 12.25
N SER A 90 8.34 -5.52 11.10
CA SER A 90 7.89 -4.71 9.99
C SER A 90 6.57 -4.01 10.34
N LEU A 91 5.67 -4.73 11.01
CA LEU A 91 4.39 -4.20 11.46
C LEU A 91 4.60 -3.10 12.49
N LEU A 92 5.37 -3.36 13.54
CA LEU A 92 5.57 -2.39 14.61
C LEU A 92 6.35 -1.16 14.13
N SER A 93 7.33 -1.32 13.24
CA SER A 93 8.08 -0.19 12.68
C SER A 93 7.29 0.68 11.71
N ILE A 94 6.16 0.19 11.17
CA ILE A 94 5.26 0.96 10.30
C ILE A 94 4.07 1.52 11.08
N ALA A 95 3.43 0.71 11.94
CA ALA A 95 2.17 1.05 12.60
C ALA A 95 2.33 2.02 13.77
N GLN A 96 3.45 1.95 14.50
CA GLN A 96 3.66 2.70 15.74
C GLN A 96 4.23 4.11 15.47
N MET A 97 3.74 4.78 14.43
CA MET A 97 4.08 6.18 14.18
C MET A 97 3.62 7.05 15.36
N PRO A 98 4.44 7.99 15.84
CA PRO A 98 3.97 8.97 16.81
C PRO A 98 2.88 9.85 16.21
N ALA A 99 2.01 10.40 17.06
CA ALA A 99 0.95 11.31 16.64
C ALA A 99 1.54 12.52 15.89
N GLY A 100 0.94 12.87 14.75
CA GLY A 100 1.36 13.98 13.89
C GLY A 100 1.76 13.56 12.48
N VAL A 101 2.29 12.34 12.28
CA VAL A 101 2.68 11.81 10.96
C VAL A 101 2.05 10.43 10.75
N PRO A 102 0.82 10.35 10.23
CA PRO A 102 0.08 9.10 10.17
C PRO A 102 0.54 8.19 9.02
N VAL A 103 0.48 6.87 9.26
CA VAL A 103 0.55 5.85 8.21
C VAL A 103 -0.63 4.90 8.37
N GLY A 104 -1.45 4.77 7.32
CA GLY A 104 -2.52 3.78 7.28
C GLY A 104 -1.90 2.39 7.09
N THR A 105 -1.71 1.64 8.17
CA THR A 105 -0.98 0.36 8.11
C THR A 105 -1.92 -0.82 7.86
N LEU A 106 -1.52 -1.72 6.96
CA LEU A 106 -2.29 -2.91 6.57
C LEU A 106 -1.69 -4.17 7.19
N ALA A 107 -2.34 -5.32 6.94
CA ALA A 107 -1.86 -6.63 7.36
C ALA A 107 -0.45 -6.93 6.82
N ILE A 108 0.26 -7.85 7.47
CA ILE A 108 1.57 -8.33 7.01
C ILE A 108 1.41 -9.09 5.69
N GLY A 109 2.34 -8.85 4.75
CA GLY A 109 2.51 -9.64 3.53
C GLY A 109 1.44 -9.43 2.47
N GLN A 110 1.14 -10.50 1.74
CA GLN A 110 0.27 -10.48 0.56
C GLN A 110 -1.15 -9.91 0.82
N PRO A 111 -1.85 -10.28 1.92
CA PRO A 111 -3.15 -9.67 2.24
C PRO A 111 -3.05 -8.15 2.43
N GLY A 112 -1.94 -7.68 3.01
CA GLY A 112 -1.64 -6.27 3.19
C GLY A 112 -1.54 -5.50 1.88
N ALA A 113 -0.78 -6.03 0.92
CA ALA A 113 -0.61 -5.42 -0.40
C ALA A 113 -1.94 -5.30 -1.14
N LYS A 114 -2.73 -6.38 -1.19
CA LYS A 114 -4.07 -6.37 -1.82
C LYS A 114 -4.99 -5.34 -1.15
N ASN A 115 -5.01 -5.32 0.19
CA ASN A 115 -5.87 -4.42 0.94
C ASN A 115 -5.39 -2.96 0.87
N ALA A 116 -4.10 -2.69 0.70
CA ALA A 116 -3.60 -1.34 0.49
C ALA A 116 -4.12 -0.76 -0.82
N ALA A 117 -4.13 -1.56 -1.90
CA ALA A 117 -4.75 -1.16 -3.16
C ALA A 117 -6.26 -0.93 -3.02
N LEU A 118 -6.98 -1.86 -2.37
CA LEU A 118 -8.43 -1.69 -2.13
C LEU A 118 -8.75 -0.47 -1.25
N LEU A 119 -7.91 -0.14 -0.27
CA LEU A 119 -8.06 1.05 0.56
C LEU A 119 -7.76 2.32 -0.26
N ALA A 120 -6.72 2.33 -1.08
CA ALA A 120 -6.44 3.42 -2.01
C ALA A 120 -7.63 3.65 -2.97
N ILE A 121 -8.19 2.58 -3.55
CA ILE A 121 -9.39 2.65 -4.39
C ILE A 121 -10.57 3.21 -3.60
N SER A 122 -10.75 2.81 -2.34
CA SER A 122 -11.82 3.32 -1.48
C SER A 122 -11.67 4.84 -1.26
N ILE A 123 -10.45 5.32 -0.99
CA ILE A 123 -10.13 6.75 -0.86
C ILE A 123 -10.46 7.49 -2.17
N LEU A 124 -9.94 7.01 -3.30
CA LEU A 124 -10.16 7.63 -4.61
C LEU A 124 -11.63 7.62 -5.04
N SER A 125 -12.41 6.62 -4.62
CA SER A 125 -13.83 6.49 -4.93
C SER A 125 -14.72 7.53 -4.26
N ASN A 126 -14.19 8.32 -3.32
CA ASN A 126 -14.91 9.44 -2.71
C ASN A 126 -15.23 10.56 -3.72
N SER A 127 -14.35 10.79 -4.68
CA SER A 127 -14.54 11.77 -5.76
C SER A 127 -14.77 11.13 -7.13
N ARG A 128 -14.72 9.79 -7.24
CA ARG A 128 -14.83 9.05 -8.51
C ARG A 128 -15.99 8.04 -8.47
N PRO A 129 -17.22 8.43 -8.86
CA PRO A 129 -18.40 7.55 -8.82
C PRO A 129 -18.25 6.24 -9.58
N GLU A 130 -17.52 6.24 -10.70
CA GLU A 130 -17.25 5.02 -11.47
C GLU A 130 -16.37 4.02 -10.71
N LEU A 131 -15.36 4.49 -9.96
CA LEU A 131 -14.58 3.62 -9.07
C LEU A 131 -15.45 3.09 -7.92
N ARG A 132 -16.35 3.92 -7.38
CA ARG A 132 -17.28 3.49 -6.33
C ARG A 132 -18.18 2.34 -6.80
N LYS A 133 -18.76 2.46 -8.01
CA LYS A 133 -19.54 1.38 -8.63
C LYS A 133 -18.71 0.09 -8.81
N LYS A 134 -17.49 0.20 -9.34
CA LYS A 134 -16.57 -0.94 -9.48
C LYS A 134 -16.25 -1.60 -8.14
N LEU A 135 -16.06 -0.82 -7.08
CA LEU A 135 -15.78 -1.32 -5.72
C LEU A 135 -16.97 -2.05 -5.12
N HIS A 136 -18.19 -1.53 -5.28
CA HIS A 136 -19.40 -2.27 -4.90
C HIS A 136 -19.50 -3.60 -5.64
N ALA A 137 -19.33 -3.59 -6.96
CA ALA A 137 -19.38 -4.81 -7.77
C ALA A 137 -18.30 -5.82 -7.33
N PHE A 138 -17.08 -5.37 -7.04
CA PHE A 138 -16.01 -6.22 -6.52
C PHE A 138 -16.40 -6.90 -5.20
N ARG A 139 -16.91 -6.15 -4.22
CA ARG A 139 -17.33 -6.71 -2.92
C ARG A 139 -18.50 -7.69 -3.09
N THR A 140 -19.47 -7.38 -3.94
CA THR A 140 -20.56 -8.31 -4.28
C THR A 140 -20.04 -9.59 -4.93
N ARG A 141 -19.05 -9.50 -5.84
CA ARG A 141 -18.42 -10.70 -6.43
C ARG A 141 -17.75 -11.55 -5.36
N GLN A 142 -16.97 -10.96 -4.44
CA GLN A 142 -16.33 -11.69 -3.33
C GLN A 142 -17.36 -12.46 -2.50
N THR A 143 -18.45 -11.82 -2.10
CA THR A 143 -19.55 -12.48 -1.37
C THR A 143 -20.15 -13.63 -2.19
N LYS A 144 -20.43 -13.41 -3.48
CA LYS A 144 -20.99 -14.45 -4.36
C LYS A 144 -20.03 -15.62 -4.53
N THR A 145 -18.72 -15.39 -4.61
CA THR A 145 -17.72 -16.46 -4.69
C THR A 145 -17.80 -17.35 -3.46
N VAL A 146 -17.78 -16.76 -2.25
CA VAL A 146 -17.88 -17.53 -1.00
C VAL A 146 -19.18 -18.34 -0.94
N LEU A 147 -20.31 -17.74 -1.30
CA LEU A 147 -21.61 -18.43 -1.27
C LEU A 147 -21.72 -19.57 -2.31
N LYS A 148 -20.94 -19.52 -3.39
CA LYS A 148 -20.90 -20.57 -4.43
C LYS A 148 -19.88 -21.66 -4.14
N THR A 149 -18.84 -21.37 -3.35
CA THR A 149 -17.82 -22.35 -2.98
C THR A 149 -18.44 -23.44 -2.13
N LYS A 150 -18.45 -24.67 -2.64
CA LYS A 150 -18.72 -25.86 -1.84
C LYS A 150 -17.39 -26.53 -1.48
N LEU A 151 -17.30 -27.00 -0.24
CA LEU A 151 -16.13 -27.73 0.23
C LEU A 151 -16.12 -29.19 -0.25
N ILE A 152 -17.26 -29.67 -0.79
CA ILE A 152 -17.51 -31.01 -1.34
C ILE A 152 -18.53 -30.87 -2.48
#